data_AF-A0A1F5YXD2-F1
#
_entry.id   AF-A0A1F5YXD2-F1
#
_cell.length_a   1.000
_cell.length_b   1.000
_cell.length_c   1.000
_cell.angle_alpha   90.00
_cell.angle_beta   90.00
_cell.angle_gamma   90.00
#
_symmetry.space_group_name_H-M   'P 1'
#
loop_
_entity.id
_entity.type
_entity.pdbx_description
1 polymer ?
#
loop_
_entity_poly.entity_id
_entity_poly.type
_entity_poly.pdbx_seq_one_letter_code
_entity_poly.pdbx_strand_id
1 'polypeptide(L)'
;MSFQKTSLSAIASAASSLGIITNSETATREGKLVDVFTAQEKLKLFGFIPITSRVEFEIDQETNGLRRIHRPWWSFLAIKPDWGTFFQKVGPNLTITDVTWDKKSYHAGDTANIHFKIKNTGTKYFLGHYDVVWREGEKPLGYKEDFYTSLEPGESVDFLYFQPWSYECDKPIFLEIDEKNEIKETDKSDNVWQGVTHCAPTTGPDLTVNQLKMNNSFYPYTEKRIGVQNNVKYVIQNIGTDVSVKTRALMRTTGGQYLALIDVPPLAPSLQFTGEVHYTPNDCNPIELLIDTENKNTEPNEDNNYAVESPEIVDHCKKGPDMSFGIHYYTLKDGSGFKPHQNGEPLLFQVELLNSATDQTWGCAHNVTLAVYEDDKLFSTFNEGNFGFGDNCPKSGGVGGTYDHPTSNKTQKFWYPAKCGATLSFVIDPDITFSDIDRSNNTWSQPIECQ
;
A
#
# COMPACT_ATOMS: atom_id res chain seq x y z
N MET A 1 26.59 -39.15 31.51
CA MET A 1 27.01 -38.55 30.23
C MET A 1 28.44 -38.10 30.39
N SER A 2 29.35 -38.70 29.62
CA SER A 2 30.77 -38.36 29.61
C SER A 2 30.95 -37.12 28.74
N PHE A 3 31.26 -35.97 29.32
CA PHE A 3 31.74 -34.81 28.56
C PHE A 3 33.01 -35.24 27.83
N GLN A 4 32.91 -35.42 26.50
CA GLN A 4 34.04 -35.80 25.69
C GLN A 4 35.06 -34.65 25.68
N LYS A 5 36.28 -35.01 26.06
CA LYS A 5 37.49 -34.18 26.18
C LYS A 5 38.07 -33.78 24.80
N THR A 6 37.22 -33.43 23.85
CA THR A 6 37.59 -33.02 22.48
C THR A 6 37.29 -31.54 22.32
N SER A 7 38.29 -30.67 22.53
CA SER A 7 38.23 -29.28 22.06
C SER A 7 39.58 -28.56 21.97
N LEU A 8 40.64 -29.01 22.65
CA LEU A 8 41.93 -28.31 22.59
C LEU A 8 42.76 -28.62 21.33
N SER A 9 42.78 -29.87 20.87
CA SER A 9 43.62 -30.26 19.73
C SER A 9 43.18 -29.56 18.43
N ALA A 10 41.88 -29.33 18.25
CA ALA A 10 41.33 -28.64 17.08
C ALA A 10 41.70 -27.15 17.06
N ILE A 11 41.57 -26.46 18.20
CA ILE A 11 41.95 -25.04 18.33
C ILE A 11 43.46 -24.86 18.15
N ALA A 12 44.27 -25.74 18.74
CA ALA A 12 45.71 -25.75 18.59
C ALA A 12 46.14 -25.96 17.13
N SER A 13 45.49 -26.91 16.45
CA SER A 13 45.77 -27.26 15.07
C SER A 13 45.39 -26.13 14.09
N ALA A 14 44.21 -25.53 14.26
CA ALA A 14 43.73 -24.42 13.41
C ALA A 14 44.55 -23.13 13.60
N ALA A 15 45.04 -22.86 14.81
CA ALA A 15 45.85 -21.67 15.06
C ALA A 15 47.36 -21.90 14.82
N SER A 16 47.81 -23.16 14.86
CA SER A 16 49.13 -23.58 14.42
C SER A 16 49.26 -23.52 12.89
N SER A 17 48.21 -23.86 12.13
CA SER A 17 48.20 -23.77 10.67
C SER A 17 48.32 -22.32 10.15
N LEU A 18 47.91 -21.33 10.95
CA LEU A 18 48.14 -19.90 10.69
C LEU A 18 49.54 -19.44 11.11
N GLY A 19 50.36 -20.31 11.74
CA GLY A 19 51.73 -20.02 12.19
C GLY A 19 51.83 -19.09 13.40
N ILE A 20 50.71 -18.82 14.09
CA ILE A 20 50.64 -17.81 15.15
C ILE A 20 50.68 -18.46 16.54
N ILE A 21 49.99 -19.58 16.74
CA ILE A 21 50.02 -20.32 18.01
C ILE A 21 51.08 -21.40 17.96
N THR A 22 52.03 -21.30 18.89
CA THR A 22 53.17 -22.22 19.03
C THR A 22 52.93 -23.34 20.03
N ASN A 23 52.00 -23.15 20.97
CA ASN A 23 51.63 -24.17 21.94
C ASN A 23 50.23 -23.91 22.51
N SER A 24 49.54 -24.97 22.93
CA SER A 24 48.29 -24.89 23.69
C SER A 24 48.29 -25.95 24.80
N GLU A 25 47.88 -25.59 26.00
CA GLU A 25 47.70 -26.53 27.11
C GLU A 25 46.45 -26.19 27.93
N THR A 26 45.81 -27.20 28.52
CA THR A 26 44.82 -26.97 29.57
C THR A 26 45.54 -26.97 30.91
N ALA A 27 45.29 -25.95 31.71
CA ALA A 27 45.84 -25.84 33.05
C ALA A 27 44.74 -25.49 34.06
N THR A 28 44.95 -25.86 35.33
CA THR A 28 44.15 -25.33 36.43
C THR A 28 44.87 -24.12 37.02
N ARG A 29 44.31 -22.92 36.86
CA ARG A 29 44.86 -21.66 37.39
C ARG A 29 43.87 -21.03 38.37
N GLU A 30 44.31 -20.83 39.60
CA GLU A 30 43.49 -20.25 40.68
C GLU A 30 42.15 -20.99 40.86
N GLY A 31 42.18 -22.32 40.82
CA GLY A 31 40.99 -23.17 41.02
C GLY A 31 40.05 -23.31 39.82
N LYS A 32 40.34 -22.66 38.68
CA LYS A 32 39.56 -22.80 37.44
C LYS A 32 40.33 -23.51 36.34
N LEU A 33 39.63 -24.30 35.53
CA LEU A 33 40.15 -24.85 34.29
C LEU A 33 40.25 -23.72 33.24
N VAL A 34 41.45 -23.54 32.71
CA VAL A 34 41.73 -22.55 31.67
C VAL A 34 42.50 -23.19 30.53
N ASP A 35 42.25 -22.71 29.32
CA ASP A 35 43.06 -23.02 28.16
C ASP A 35 44.11 -21.94 27.97
N VAL A 36 45.37 -22.35 28.01
CA VAL A 36 46.53 -21.48 27.85
C VAL A 36 47.03 -21.61 26.42
N PHE A 37 47.00 -20.49 25.69
CA PHE A 37 47.52 -20.41 24.34
C PHE A 37 48.80 -19.59 24.32
N THR A 38 49.85 -20.12 23.72
CA THR A 38 51.10 -19.38 23.50
C THR A 38 51.20 -18.97 22.04
N ALA A 39 51.13 -17.67 21.76
CA ALA A 39 51.41 -17.14 20.43
C ALA A 39 52.82 -16.55 20.34
N GLN A 40 53.44 -16.67 19.17
CA GLN A 40 54.65 -15.93 18.82
C GLN A 40 54.34 -14.90 17.75
N GLU A 41 54.71 -13.65 18.00
CA GLU A 41 54.52 -12.57 17.04
C GLU A 41 55.83 -11.83 16.80
N LYS A 42 56.13 -11.54 15.53
CA LYS A 42 57.26 -10.69 15.15
C LYS A 42 56.85 -9.23 15.30
N LEU A 43 57.37 -8.57 16.32
CA LEU A 43 57.15 -7.15 16.61
C LEU A 43 58.39 -6.32 16.29
N LYS A 44 58.23 -4.99 16.36
CA LYS A 44 59.36 -4.05 16.34
C LYS A 44 59.41 -3.25 17.65
N LEU A 45 60.47 -3.42 18.44
CA LEU A 45 60.78 -2.53 19.56
C LEU A 45 61.19 -1.17 19.00
N PHE A 46 60.65 -0.09 19.57
CA PHE A 46 60.91 1.29 19.10
C PHE A 46 60.61 1.53 17.61
N GLY A 47 59.82 0.66 16.97
CA GLY A 47 59.47 0.76 15.55
C GLY A 47 60.52 0.23 14.56
N PHE A 48 61.71 -0.19 15.00
CA PHE A 48 62.78 -0.64 14.08
C PHE A 48 63.56 -1.89 14.52
N ILE A 49 63.59 -2.27 15.79
CA ILE A 49 64.33 -3.48 16.23
C ILE A 49 63.39 -4.69 16.16
N PRO A 50 63.61 -5.65 15.24
CA PRO A 50 62.76 -6.83 15.16
C PRO A 50 62.95 -7.71 16.40
N ILE A 51 61.84 -8.07 17.03
CA ILE A 51 61.81 -8.96 18.20
C ILE A 51 60.71 -10.00 18.01
N THR A 52 60.91 -11.19 18.56
CA THR A 52 59.84 -12.19 18.67
C THR A 52 59.25 -12.11 20.07
N SER A 53 57.99 -11.70 20.18
CA SER A 53 57.26 -11.69 21.44
C SER A 53 56.56 -13.02 21.63
N ARG A 54 56.65 -13.57 22.84
CA ARG A 54 55.81 -14.68 23.29
C ARG A 54 54.68 -14.08 24.13
N VAL A 55 53.44 -14.27 23.70
CA VAL A 55 52.25 -13.81 24.44
C VAL A 55 51.44 -15.04 24.84
N GLU A 56 51.05 -15.08 26.10
CA GLU A 56 50.23 -16.16 26.64
C GLU A 56 48.83 -15.64 26.94
N PHE A 57 47.83 -16.37 26.48
CA PHE A 57 46.41 -16.06 26.69
C PHE A 57 45.79 -17.16 27.53
N GLU A 58 45.09 -16.78 28.58
CA GLU A 58 44.27 -17.70 29.38
C GLU A 58 42.80 -17.47 29.03
N ILE A 59 42.14 -18.50 28.53
CA ILE A 59 40.70 -18.51 28.27
C ILE A 59 40.04 -19.39 29.32
N ASP A 60 39.05 -18.85 30.02
CA ASP A 60 38.27 -19.58 31.02
C ASP A 60 37.33 -20.57 30.29
N GLN A 61 37.42 -21.86 30.62
CA GLN A 61 36.66 -22.91 29.92
C GLN A 61 35.15 -22.86 30.20
N GLU A 62 34.73 -22.31 31.35
CA GLU A 62 33.31 -22.24 31.72
C GLU A 62 32.61 -21.09 30.99
N THR A 63 33.31 -19.96 30.85
CA THR A 63 32.74 -18.74 30.29
C THR A 63 33.14 -18.49 28.84
N ASN A 64 34.11 -19.24 28.30
CA ASN A 64 34.82 -18.93 27.06
C ASN A 64 35.40 -17.49 27.01
N GLY A 65 35.52 -16.83 28.17
CA GLY A 65 36.02 -15.47 28.28
C GLY A 65 37.54 -15.41 28.35
N LEU A 66 38.13 -14.41 27.70
CA LEU A 66 39.55 -14.09 27.89
C LEU A 66 39.77 -13.63 29.34
N ARG A 67 40.48 -14.44 30.12
CA ARG A 67 40.73 -14.17 31.54
C ARG A 67 41.96 -13.31 31.74
N ARG A 68 43.08 -13.68 31.12
CA ARG A 68 44.36 -12.99 31.30
C ARG A 68 45.18 -13.02 30.02
N ILE A 69 45.93 -11.94 29.79
CA ILE A 69 46.98 -11.89 28.78
C ILE A 69 48.30 -11.66 29.50
N HIS A 70 49.18 -12.67 29.50
CA HIS A 70 50.55 -12.54 29.97
C HIS A 70 51.40 -12.01 28.83
N ARG A 71 51.91 -10.79 29.01
CA ARG A 71 52.83 -10.14 28.08
C ARG A 71 54.20 -10.01 28.72
N PRO A 72 55.28 -10.05 27.93
CA PRO A 72 56.59 -9.67 28.41
C PRO A 72 56.54 -8.26 29.00
N TRP A 73 57.32 -8.03 30.07
CA TRP A 73 57.32 -6.73 30.77
C TRP A 73 57.64 -5.56 29.83
N TRP A 74 58.40 -5.77 28.76
CA TRP A 74 58.76 -4.75 27.77
C TRP A 74 57.67 -4.48 26.71
N SER A 75 56.55 -5.20 26.71
CA SER A 75 55.51 -5.08 25.67
C SER A 75 54.85 -3.71 25.55
N PHE A 76 54.97 -2.86 26.58
CA PHE A 76 54.53 -1.45 26.51
C PHE A 76 55.41 -0.58 25.59
N LEU A 77 56.62 -1.03 25.25
CA LEU A 77 57.56 -0.36 24.35
C LEU A 77 57.41 -0.79 22.87
N ALA A 78 56.62 -1.83 22.62
CA ALA A 78 56.29 -2.29 21.28
C ALA A 78 54.99 -1.61 20.79
N ILE A 79 54.87 -1.41 19.48
CA ILE A 79 53.59 -1.01 18.87
C ILE A 79 52.56 -2.07 19.27
N LYS A 80 51.50 -1.65 19.98
CA LYS A 80 50.46 -2.55 20.47
C LYS A 80 49.85 -3.29 19.27
N PRO A 81 49.91 -4.63 19.24
CA PRO A 81 49.11 -5.38 18.28
C PRO A 81 47.63 -5.09 18.56
N ASP A 82 46.85 -4.95 17.50
CA ASP A 82 45.39 -4.85 17.62
C ASP A 82 44.81 -6.22 17.94
N TRP A 83 44.89 -6.60 19.21
CA TRP A 83 44.34 -7.86 19.71
C TRP A 83 42.82 -7.95 19.55
N GLY A 84 42.12 -6.81 19.38
CA GLY A 84 40.69 -6.80 19.08
C GLY A 84 40.40 -7.51 17.76
N THR A 85 41.15 -7.18 16.71
CA THR A 85 41.07 -7.86 15.40
C THR A 85 41.54 -9.31 15.45
N PHE A 86 42.48 -9.65 16.34
CA PHE A 86 42.92 -11.03 16.54
C PHE A 86 41.78 -11.90 17.07
N PHE A 87 41.13 -11.51 18.18
CA PHE A 87 40.00 -12.28 18.71
C PHE A 87 38.76 -12.25 17.81
N GLN A 88 38.60 -11.20 16.99
CA GLN A 88 37.61 -11.20 15.91
C GLN A 88 37.89 -12.24 14.82
N LYS A 89 39.14 -12.74 14.69
CA LYS A 89 39.48 -13.86 13.80
C LYS A 89 39.43 -15.22 14.48
N VAL A 90 39.29 -15.27 15.81
CA VAL A 90 39.30 -16.51 16.59
C VAL A 90 38.01 -16.65 17.39
N GLY A 91 36.93 -17.02 16.69
CA GLY A 91 35.61 -17.27 17.25
C GLY A 91 34.84 -18.31 16.43
N PRO A 92 33.65 -18.74 16.87
CA PRO A 92 32.73 -19.49 16.01
C PRO A 92 32.27 -18.60 14.86
N ASN A 93 31.88 -19.23 13.76
CA ASN A 93 31.31 -18.56 12.59
C ASN A 93 30.31 -19.48 11.94
N LEU A 94 29.03 -19.34 12.26
CA LEU A 94 27.98 -20.11 11.65
C LEU A 94 27.67 -19.53 10.27
N THR A 95 27.45 -20.41 9.32
CA THR A 95 27.17 -20.00 7.94
C THR A 95 26.16 -20.97 7.36
N ILE A 96 25.26 -20.46 6.52
CA ILE A 96 24.30 -21.29 5.79
C ILE A 96 24.98 -21.85 4.53
N THR A 97 24.93 -23.16 4.35
CA THR A 97 25.56 -23.88 3.23
C THR A 97 24.63 -24.93 2.64
N ASP A 98 24.99 -25.46 1.48
CA ASP A 98 24.32 -26.59 0.83
C ASP A 98 22.80 -26.40 0.66
N VAL A 99 22.36 -25.17 0.40
CA VAL A 99 20.93 -24.87 0.22
C VAL A 99 20.44 -25.51 -1.07
N THR A 100 19.46 -26.40 -0.95
CA THR A 100 18.85 -27.13 -2.06
C THR A 100 17.35 -27.16 -1.92
N TRP A 101 16.69 -27.10 -3.06
CA TRP A 101 15.24 -27.18 -3.21
C TRP A 101 14.87 -28.58 -3.69
N ASP A 102 13.76 -29.12 -3.23
CA ASP A 102 13.27 -30.43 -3.68
C ASP A 102 12.77 -30.41 -5.13
N LYS A 103 12.34 -29.24 -5.63
CA LYS A 103 11.95 -29.02 -7.02
C LYS A 103 12.71 -27.84 -7.61
N LYS A 104 12.91 -27.86 -8.92
CA LYS A 104 13.45 -26.70 -9.66
C LYS A 104 12.42 -25.58 -9.83
N SER A 105 11.14 -25.94 -9.74
CA SER A 105 10.03 -25.01 -9.94
C SER A 105 8.77 -25.49 -9.24
N TYR A 106 7.93 -24.56 -8.79
CA TYR A 106 6.72 -24.82 -8.01
C TYR A 106 5.47 -24.26 -8.69
N HIS A 107 4.31 -24.88 -8.45
CA HIS A 107 3.00 -24.29 -8.76
C HIS A 107 2.41 -23.62 -7.51
N ALA A 108 1.46 -22.71 -7.69
CA ALA A 108 0.73 -22.14 -6.56
C ALA A 108 0.06 -23.25 -5.75
N GLY A 109 0.26 -23.24 -4.42
CA GLY A 109 -0.28 -24.26 -3.52
C GLY A 109 0.54 -25.55 -3.40
N ASP A 110 1.63 -25.71 -4.15
CA ASP A 110 2.60 -26.77 -3.89
C ASP A 110 3.18 -26.65 -2.47
N THR A 111 3.78 -27.70 -1.92
CA THR A 111 4.65 -27.60 -0.74
C THR A 111 6.09 -27.56 -1.22
N ALA A 112 6.87 -26.56 -0.81
CA ALA A 112 8.31 -26.52 -1.05
C ALA A 112 9.07 -27.09 0.14
N ASN A 113 10.08 -27.91 -0.15
CA ASN A 113 10.99 -28.43 0.85
C ASN A 113 12.37 -27.84 0.62
N ILE A 114 12.87 -27.13 1.63
CA ILE A 114 14.19 -26.53 1.61
C ILE A 114 15.09 -27.34 2.52
N HIS A 115 16.17 -27.84 1.94
CA HIS A 115 17.25 -28.49 2.67
C HIS A 115 18.44 -27.54 2.72
N PHE A 116 19.01 -27.35 3.88
CA PHE A 116 20.23 -26.55 4.04
C PHE A 116 21.03 -27.08 5.22
N LYS A 117 22.29 -26.66 5.31
CA LYS A 117 23.16 -26.95 6.44
C LYS A 117 23.62 -25.69 7.12
N ILE A 118 23.72 -25.75 8.43
CA ILE A 118 24.44 -24.74 9.21
C ILE A 118 25.80 -25.31 9.53
N LYS A 119 26.85 -24.59 9.14
CA LYS A 119 28.24 -25.00 9.31
C LYS A 119 28.98 -23.99 10.17
N ASN A 120 29.72 -24.46 11.16
CA ASN A 120 30.67 -23.63 11.89
C ASN A 120 31.98 -23.54 11.08
N THR A 121 32.15 -22.47 10.32
CA THR A 121 33.38 -22.15 9.56
C THR A 121 34.44 -21.44 10.39
N GLY A 122 34.12 -21.11 11.64
CA GLY A 122 35.02 -20.47 12.59
C GLY A 122 36.08 -21.42 13.13
N THR A 123 36.96 -20.90 13.98
CA THR A 123 38.08 -21.67 14.58
C THR A 123 37.80 -22.11 16.01
N LYS A 124 36.63 -21.76 16.55
CA LYS A 124 36.19 -22.12 17.90
C LYS A 124 34.86 -22.86 17.85
N TYR A 125 34.59 -23.65 18.88
CA TYR A 125 33.30 -24.27 19.09
C TYR A 125 32.23 -23.19 19.26
N PHE A 126 31.10 -23.41 18.62
CA PHE A 126 29.86 -22.80 19.04
C PHE A 126 29.29 -23.60 20.22
N LEU A 127 28.86 -22.90 21.27
CA LEU A 127 28.15 -23.44 22.44
C LEU A 127 27.02 -22.47 22.76
N GLY A 128 25.76 -22.85 22.56
CA GLY A 128 24.64 -21.96 22.86
C GLY A 128 23.36 -22.34 22.14
N HIS A 129 22.46 -21.37 22.02
CA HIS A 129 21.26 -21.45 21.20
C HIS A 129 21.46 -20.58 19.96
N TYR A 130 20.89 -21.01 18.84
CA TYR A 130 20.60 -20.11 17.73
C TYR A 130 19.18 -20.38 17.28
N ASP A 131 18.58 -19.36 16.72
CA ASP A 131 17.37 -19.48 15.97
C ASP A 131 17.63 -19.56 14.47
N VAL A 132 16.72 -20.21 13.77
CA VAL A 132 16.66 -20.20 12.32
C VAL A 132 15.33 -19.60 11.91
N VAL A 133 15.40 -18.54 11.11
CA VAL A 133 14.24 -17.78 10.63
C VAL A 133 14.22 -17.85 9.12
N TRP A 134 13.03 -17.93 8.55
CA TRP A 134 12.84 -17.91 7.11
C TRP A 134 11.72 -16.95 6.74
N ARG A 135 11.95 -16.21 5.64
CA ARG A 135 11.12 -15.07 5.23
C ARG A 135 10.91 -15.04 3.73
N GLU A 136 9.77 -14.50 3.34
CA GLU A 136 9.46 -14.11 1.97
C GLU A 136 9.44 -12.58 1.93
N GLY A 137 10.49 -11.97 1.38
CA GLY A 137 10.71 -10.53 1.58
C GLY A 137 10.77 -10.18 3.07
N GLU A 138 9.89 -9.28 3.52
CA GLU A 138 9.77 -8.89 4.93
C GLU A 138 8.81 -9.79 5.75
N LYS A 139 8.08 -10.70 5.10
CA LYS A 139 7.07 -11.51 5.77
C LYS A 139 7.71 -12.74 6.42
N PRO A 140 7.60 -12.92 7.75
CA PRO A 140 8.08 -14.13 8.41
C PRO A 140 7.20 -15.31 8.01
N LEU A 141 7.83 -16.36 7.51
CA LEU A 141 7.17 -17.59 7.11
C LEU A 141 7.22 -18.64 8.23
N GLY A 142 8.19 -18.52 9.14
CA GLY A 142 8.26 -19.34 10.33
C GLY A 142 9.59 -19.20 11.05
N TYR A 143 9.70 -20.00 12.10
CA TYR A 143 10.73 -19.89 13.11
C TYR A 143 11.02 -21.27 13.71
N LYS A 144 12.30 -21.59 13.90
CA LYS A 144 12.73 -22.75 14.68
C LYS A 144 13.79 -22.32 15.68
N GLU A 145 13.50 -22.51 16.96
CA GLU A 145 14.54 -22.56 17.99
C GLU A 145 15.12 -23.96 17.97
N ASP A 146 16.42 -24.07 17.67
CA ASP A 146 17.10 -25.35 17.79
C ASP A 146 18.08 -25.33 18.97
N PHE A 147 18.11 -26.46 19.67
CA PHE A 147 18.91 -26.67 20.87
C PHE A 147 20.16 -27.48 20.50
N TYR A 148 20.99 -26.97 19.61
CA TYR A 148 22.28 -27.63 19.34
C TYR A 148 23.27 -27.31 20.45
N THR A 149 23.68 -28.35 21.17
CA THR A 149 24.53 -28.23 22.36
C THR A 149 25.96 -27.81 22.02
N SER A 150 26.43 -28.07 20.79
CA SER A 150 27.71 -27.58 20.27
C SER A 150 27.88 -27.82 18.77
N LEU A 151 28.62 -26.97 18.06
CA LEU A 151 29.18 -27.27 16.73
C LEU A 151 30.69 -27.05 16.72
N GLU A 152 31.47 -28.08 16.41
CA GLU A 152 32.93 -27.99 16.28
C GLU A 152 33.35 -27.19 15.02
N PRO A 153 34.57 -26.63 14.96
CA PRO A 153 35.12 -26.08 13.73
C PRO A 153 35.04 -27.06 12.55
N GLY A 154 34.35 -26.65 11.49
CA GLY A 154 34.12 -27.43 10.27
C GLY A 154 32.90 -28.37 10.32
N GLU A 155 32.29 -28.57 11.48
CA GLU A 155 31.09 -29.39 11.64
C GLU A 155 29.88 -28.74 11.00
N SER A 156 28.93 -29.55 10.54
CA SER A 156 27.68 -29.09 9.96
C SER A 156 26.51 -29.90 10.47
N VAL A 157 25.36 -29.25 10.55
CA VAL A 157 24.08 -29.87 10.89
C VAL A 157 23.10 -29.63 9.76
N ASP A 158 22.36 -30.68 9.39
CA ASP A 158 21.34 -30.65 8.36
C ASP A 158 20.00 -30.17 8.92
N PHE A 159 19.35 -29.30 8.15
CA PHE A 159 17.99 -28.84 8.36
C PHE A 159 17.13 -29.22 7.17
N LEU A 160 15.92 -29.66 7.47
CA LEU A 160 14.86 -29.86 6.50
C LEU A 160 13.65 -29.07 6.95
N TYR A 161 13.18 -28.20 6.07
CA TYR A 161 12.02 -27.37 6.30
C TYR A 161 10.93 -27.65 5.27
N PHE A 162 9.68 -27.64 5.73
CA PHE A 162 8.48 -27.89 4.94
C PHE A 162 7.59 -26.66 4.99
N GLN A 163 7.30 -26.05 3.84
CA GLN A 163 6.33 -24.97 3.76
C GLN A 163 5.30 -25.23 2.68
N PRO A 164 3.99 -25.14 2.98
CA PRO A 164 3.01 -24.95 1.91
C PRO A 164 3.36 -23.63 1.22
N TRP A 165 3.73 -23.73 -0.05
CA TRP A 165 4.04 -22.64 -0.96
C TRP A 165 2.76 -21.89 -1.28
N SER A 166 2.31 -21.11 -0.29
CA SER A 166 1.17 -20.25 -0.42
C SER A 166 1.67 -18.86 -0.83
N TYR A 167 1.44 -18.54 -2.11
CA TYR A 167 1.42 -17.20 -2.70
C TYR A 167 2.71 -16.65 -3.33
N GLU A 168 2.46 -15.84 -4.37
CA GLU A 168 3.34 -15.08 -5.28
C GLU A 168 4.66 -15.75 -5.73
N CYS A 169 4.65 -16.21 -6.97
CA CYS A 169 5.83 -16.66 -7.70
C CYS A 169 6.98 -15.65 -7.72
N ASP A 170 8.22 -16.15 -7.84
CA ASP A 170 9.44 -15.37 -8.08
C ASP A 170 9.76 -14.33 -6.99
N LYS A 171 9.34 -14.59 -5.75
CA LYS A 171 9.70 -13.79 -4.58
C LYS A 171 11.03 -14.22 -3.98
N PRO A 172 11.81 -13.26 -3.42
CA PRO A 172 13.03 -13.59 -2.71
C PRO A 172 12.70 -14.28 -1.39
N ILE A 173 13.37 -15.42 -1.16
CA ILE A 173 13.36 -16.14 0.11
C ILE A 173 14.66 -15.87 0.84
N PHE A 174 14.54 -15.58 2.13
CA PHE A 174 15.66 -15.40 3.03
C PHE A 174 15.66 -16.51 4.08
N LEU A 175 16.83 -17.09 4.32
CA LEU A 175 17.12 -17.93 5.47
C LEU A 175 18.12 -17.16 6.33
N GLU A 176 17.85 -17.03 7.62
CA GLU A 176 18.66 -16.28 8.56
C GLU A 176 18.90 -17.14 9.81
N ILE A 177 20.13 -17.13 10.31
CA ILE A 177 20.53 -17.83 11.54
C ILE A 177 21.02 -16.83 12.59
N ASP A 178 20.76 -17.13 13.86
CA ASP A 178 21.09 -16.27 15.01
C ASP A 178 20.58 -14.83 14.82
N GLU A 179 19.29 -14.68 14.45
CA GLU A 179 18.67 -13.37 14.23
C GLU A 179 18.72 -12.51 15.51
N LYS A 180 18.52 -13.15 16.66
CA LYS A 180 18.60 -12.51 17.98
C LYS A 180 20.03 -12.13 18.37
N ASN A 181 21.02 -12.57 17.60
CA ASN A 181 22.41 -12.23 17.78
C ASN A 181 22.91 -12.62 19.19
N GLU A 182 22.55 -13.83 19.60
CA GLU A 182 22.94 -14.41 20.88
C GLU A 182 24.37 -14.98 20.81
N ILE A 183 24.86 -15.28 19.60
CA ILE A 183 26.19 -15.83 19.35
C ILE A 183 27.15 -14.72 18.96
N LYS A 184 28.28 -14.68 19.66
CA LYS A 184 29.37 -13.79 19.30
C LYS A 184 30.25 -14.40 18.22
N GLU A 185 29.89 -14.13 16.98
CA GLU A 185 30.55 -14.66 15.79
C GLU A 185 31.66 -13.75 15.26
N THR A 186 32.52 -14.32 14.41
CA THR A 186 33.61 -13.58 13.75
C THR A 186 33.12 -12.73 12.58
N ASP A 187 32.14 -13.25 11.85
CA ASP A 187 31.38 -12.62 10.78
C ASP A 187 29.91 -12.96 11.01
N LYS A 188 29.01 -12.06 10.59
CA LYS A 188 27.56 -12.26 10.65
C LYS A 188 26.91 -11.99 9.32
N SER A 189 27.67 -11.45 8.36
CA SER A 189 27.15 -11.15 7.04
C SER A 189 26.81 -12.41 6.25
N ASP A 190 27.33 -13.55 6.69
CA ASP A 190 27.14 -14.89 6.14
C ASP A 190 26.09 -15.73 6.90
N ASN A 191 25.43 -15.13 7.91
CA ASN A 191 24.28 -15.72 8.59
C ASN A 191 23.00 -15.65 7.74
N VAL A 192 23.01 -14.89 6.65
CA VAL A 192 21.86 -14.71 5.79
C VAL A 192 22.15 -15.34 4.42
N TRP A 193 21.26 -16.23 4.01
CA TRP A 193 21.21 -16.73 2.65
C TRP A 193 19.97 -16.17 1.95
N GLN A 194 20.14 -15.74 0.71
CA GLN A 194 19.05 -15.28 -0.15
C GLN A 194 18.97 -16.17 -1.40
N GLY A 195 17.76 -16.61 -1.71
CA GLY A 195 17.44 -17.30 -2.95
C GLY A 195 16.13 -16.80 -3.55
N VAL A 196 15.80 -17.35 -4.71
CA VAL A 196 14.53 -17.11 -5.39
C VAL A 196 14.01 -18.47 -5.83
N THR A 197 12.73 -18.73 -5.60
CA THR A 197 12.08 -19.89 -6.22
C THR A 197 11.53 -19.47 -7.57
N HIS A 198 11.56 -20.41 -8.51
CA HIS A 198 10.98 -20.20 -9.82
C HIS A 198 9.63 -20.88 -9.89
N CYS A 199 8.66 -20.24 -10.54
CA CYS A 199 7.43 -20.92 -10.85
C CYS A 199 7.59 -21.84 -12.04
N ALA A 200 6.94 -23.00 -11.95
CA ALA A 200 6.83 -23.87 -13.10
C ALA A 200 6.04 -23.11 -14.17
N PRO A 201 6.45 -23.15 -15.46
CA PRO A 201 5.63 -22.61 -16.51
C PRO A 201 4.24 -23.25 -16.41
N THR A 202 3.24 -22.39 -16.33
CA THR A 202 1.85 -22.75 -16.07
C THR A 202 1.38 -23.83 -17.05
N THR A 203 1.21 -25.08 -16.59
CA THR A 203 0.61 -26.13 -17.43
C THR A 203 -0.90 -26.00 -17.35
N GLY A 204 -1.55 -25.68 -18.46
CA GLY A 204 -2.98 -25.43 -18.53
C GLY A 204 -3.33 -24.06 -19.12
N PRO A 205 -4.62 -23.78 -19.37
CA PRO A 205 -5.07 -22.43 -19.68
C PRO A 205 -4.88 -21.51 -18.46
N ASP A 206 -4.66 -20.23 -18.72
CA ASP A 206 -4.58 -19.17 -17.70
C ASP A 206 -5.20 -17.93 -18.34
N LEU A 207 -6.46 -17.68 -18.04
CA LEU A 207 -7.21 -16.56 -18.58
C LEU A 207 -6.85 -15.30 -17.78
N THR A 208 -6.85 -14.17 -18.45
CA THR A 208 -6.60 -12.89 -17.79
C THR A 208 -7.37 -11.76 -18.43
N VAL A 209 -7.82 -10.82 -17.62
CA VAL A 209 -8.38 -9.56 -18.11
C VAL A 209 -7.24 -8.59 -18.43
N ASN A 210 -6.72 -8.67 -19.65
CA ASN A 210 -5.61 -7.83 -20.11
C ASN A 210 -6.01 -6.36 -20.29
N GLN A 211 -7.29 -6.08 -20.56
CA GLN A 211 -7.80 -4.71 -20.64
C GLN A 211 -9.27 -4.65 -20.21
N LEU A 212 -9.59 -3.64 -19.40
CA LEU A 212 -10.96 -3.17 -19.16
C LEU A 212 -10.91 -1.64 -19.19
N LYS A 213 -11.60 -1.03 -20.15
CA LYS A 213 -11.52 0.42 -20.35
C LYS A 213 -12.85 1.01 -20.78
N MET A 214 -13.28 2.05 -20.07
CA MET A 214 -14.45 2.83 -20.44
C MET A 214 -14.05 3.95 -21.42
N ASN A 215 -14.59 3.91 -22.62
CA ASN A 215 -14.44 4.95 -23.64
C ASN A 215 -15.75 5.72 -23.79
N ASN A 216 -15.65 7.05 -23.81
CA ASN A 216 -16.75 7.93 -24.21
C ASN A 216 -16.87 7.90 -25.74
N SER A 217 -17.94 7.32 -26.25
CA SER A 217 -18.19 7.27 -27.70
C SER A 217 -19.13 8.38 -28.18
N PHE A 218 -19.72 9.16 -27.27
CA PHE A 218 -20.71 10.18 -27.64
C PHE A 218 -20.17 11.61 -27.58
N TYR A 219 -19.84 12.13 -28.76
CA TYR A 219 -19.62 13.55 -29.01
C TYR A 219 -20.90 14.35 -28.66
N PRO A 220 -20.84 15.53 -28.01
CA PRO A 220 -19.65 16.37 -27.75
C PRO A 220 -19.04 16.22 -26.35
N TYR A 221 -19.41 15.20 -25.57
CA TYR A 221 -18.98 15.11 -24.17
C TYR A 221 -17.73 14.24 -24.01
N THR A 222 -16.58 14.89 -23.81
CA THR A 222 -15.30 14.22 -23.51
C THR A 222 -15.19 13.73 -22.07
N GLU A 223 -16.15 14.07 -21.20
CA GLU A 223 -16.14 13.74 -19.78
C GLU A 223 -17.06 12.56 -19.47
N LYS A 224 -16.57 11.59 -18.68
CA LYS A 224 -17.35 10.46 -18.17
C LYS A 224 -18.42 11.01 -17.20
N ARG A 225 -19.70 10.90 -17.54
CA ARG A 225 -20.82 11.45 -16.75
C ARG A 225 -21.90 10.39 -16.47
N ILE A 226 -22.50 10.46 -15.29
CA ILE A 226 -23.72 9.70 -14.94
C ILE A 226 -24.83 10.09 -15.94
N GLY A 227 -25.60 9.11 -16.37
CA GLY A 227 -26.73 9.28 -17.30
C GLY A 227 -26.35 9.34 -18.78
N VAL A 228 -25.05 9.35 -19.13
CA VAL A 228 -24.58 9.31 -20.53
C VAL A 228 -24.17 7.88 -20.89
N GLN A 229 -24.56 7.41 -22.09
CA GLN A 229 -24.16 6.08 -22.57
C GLN A 229 -22.66 6.04 -22.89
N ASN A 230 -21.95 5.11 -22.26
CA ASN A 230 -20.52 4.85 -22.44
C ASN A 230 -20.31 3.47 -23.08
N ASN A 231 -19.13 3.28 -23.69
CA ASN A 231 -18.73 2.00 -24.26
C ASN A 231 -17.58 1.41 -23.44
N VAL A 232 -17.82 0.25 -22.84
CA VAL A 232 -16.84 -0.48 -22.04
C VAL A 232 -16.19 -1.52 -22.92
N LYS A 233 -14.92 -1.31 -23.29
CA LYS A 233 -14.12 -2.26 -24.06
C LYS A 233 -13.36 -3.18 -23.10
N TYR A 234 -13.32 -4.46 -23.44
CA TYR A 234 -12.57 -5.46 -22.68
C TYR A 234 -11.73 -6.35 -23.60
N VAL A 235 -10.60 -6.83 -23.09
CA VAL A 235 -9.73 -7.81 -23.73
C VAL A 235 -9.44 -8.90 -22.70
N ILE A 236 -9.85 -10.12 -23.04
CA ILE A 236 -9.54 -11.33 -22.29
C ILE A 236 -8.47 -12.08 -23.08
N GLN A 237 -7.41 -12.54 -22.42
CA GLN A 237 -6.31 -13.26 -23.05
C GLN A 237 -6.09 -14.59 -22.34
N ASN A 238 -5.70 -15.63 -23.08
CA ASN A 238 -5.11 -16.82 -22.47
C ASN A 238 -3.58 -16.66 -22.45
N ILE A 239 -2.98 -16.45 -21.29
CA ILE A 239 -1.52 -16.38 -21.07
C ILE A 239 -0.92 -17.73 -20.68
N GLY A 240 -1.76 -18.77 -20.54
CA GLY A 240 -1.36 -20.14 -20.21
C GLY A 240 -0.78 -20.89 -21.41
N THR A 241 -0.48 -22.17 -21.19
CA THR A 241 0.15 -23.05 -22.19
C THR A 241 -0.80 -24.03 -22.86
N ASP A 242 -2.05 -24.16 -22.39
CA ASP A 242 -3.08 -25.01 -22.99
C ASP A 242 -4.31 -24.20 -23.44
N VAL A 243 -5.17 -24.81 -24.24
CA VAL A 243 -6.41 -24.20 -24.74
C VAL A 243 -7.44 -24.10 -23.63
N SER A 244 -8.03 -22.92 -23.42
CA SER A 244 -9.15 -22.77 -22.48
C SER A 244 -10.41 -23.41 -23.05
N VAL A 245 -11.28 -23.92 -22.19
CA VAL A 245 -12.63 -24.35 -22.57
C VAL A 245 -13.57 -23.14 -22.64
N LYS A 246 -14.73 -23.32 -23.29
CA LYS A 246 -15.76 -22.28 -23.33
C LYS A 246 -16.21 -21.93 -21.91
N THR A 247 -16.07 -20.67 -21.54
CA THR A 247 -16.50 -20.17 -20.23
C THR A 247 -17.34 -18.89 -20.34
N ARG A 248 -17.62 -18.24 -19.21
CA ARG A 248 -18.38 -17.00 -19.10
C ARG A 248 -17.62 -15.96 -18.30
N ALA A 249 -17.81 -14.70 -18.69
CA ALA A 249 -17.41 -13.55 -17.92
C ALA A 249 -18.63 -12.74 -17.47
N LEU A 250 -18.62 -12.30 -16.21
CA LEU A 250 -19.62 -11.45 -15.61
C LEU A 250 -19.08 -10.02 -15.52
N MET A 251 -19.78 -9.08 -16.17
CA MET A 251 -19.54 -7.66 -16.02
C MET A 251 -20.63 -7.05 -15.13
N ARG A 252 -20.22 -6.31 -14.10
CA ARG A 252 -21.13 -5.63 -13.17
C ARG A 252 -20.48 -4.38 -12.57
N THR A 253 -21.23 -3.56 -11.84
CA THR A 253 -20.63 -2.54 -10.97
C THR A 253 -20.24 -3.15 -9.63
N THR A 254 -19.30 -2.52 -8.92
CA THR A 254 -18.95 -2.92 -7.54
C THR A 254 -20.12 -2.76 -6.56
N GLY A 255 -21.11 -1.92 -6.89
CA GLY A 255 -22.39 -1.83 -6.18
C GLY A 255 -23.35 -2.99 -6.46
N GLY A 256 -22.98 -3.93 -7.32
CA GLY A 256 -23.76 -5.13 -7.65
C GLY A 256 -24.73 -4.97 -8.82
N GLN A 257 -24.72 -3.84 -9.54
CA GLN A 257 -25.56 -3.68 -10.72
C GLN A 257 -25.04 -4.58 -11.84
N TYR A 258 -25.87 -5.50 -12.32
CA TYR A 258 -25.53 -6.37 -13.44
C TYR A 258 -25.48 -5.59 -14.76
N LEU A 259 -24.38 -5.73 -15.52
CA LEU A 259 -24.19 -5.08 -16.82
C LEU A 259 -24.33 -6.09 -17.97
N ALA A 260 -23.55 -7.17 -17.94
CA ALA A 260 -23.56 -8.18 -19.00
C ALA A 260 -23.03 -9.54 -18.51
N LEU A 261 -23.47 -10.60 -19.20
CA LEU A 261 -22.88 -11.93 -19.13
C LEU A 261 -22.38 -12.27 -20.53
N ILE A 262 -21.08 -12.54 -20.62
CA ILE A 262 -20.33 -12.64 -21.86
C ILE A 262 -19.90 -14.10 -22.03
N ASP A 263 -20.27 -14.73 -23.15
CA ASP A 263 -19.76 -16.06 -23.51
C ASP A 263 -18.35 -15.91 -24.09
N VAL A 264 -17.35 -16.46 -23.39
CA VAL A 264 -15.95 -16.45 -23.82
C VAL A 264 -15.66 -17.76 -24.57
N PRO A 265 -15.30 -17.71 -25.86
CA PRO A 265 -14.97 -18.92 -26.61
C PRO A 265 -13.68 -19.57 -26.10
N PRO A 266 -13.42 -20.84 -26.42
CA PRO A 266 -12.10 -21.45 -26.21
C PRO A 266 -10.99 -20.59 -26.80
N LEU A 267 -9.94 -20.32 -26.02
CA LEU A 267 -8.78 -19.53 -26.42
C LEU A 267 -7.54 -20.40 -26.39
N ALA A 268 -6.85 -20.53 -27.52
CA ALA A 268 -5.51 -21.12 -27.55
C ALA A 268 -4.49 -20.20 -26.84
N PRO A 269 -3.32 -20.73 -26.43
CA PRO A 269 -2.26 -19.93 -25.83
C PRO A 269 -1.96 -18.65 -26.61
N SER A 270 -1.81 -17.54 -25.89
CA SER A 270 -1.59 -16.18 -26.41
C SER A 270 -2.70 -15.57 -27.25
N LEU A 271 -3.83 -16.25 -27.50
CA LEU A 271 -4.97 -15.65 -28.19
C LEU A 271 -5.79 -14.75 -27.26
N GLN A 272 -6.45 -13.77 -27.89
CA GLN A 272 -7.28 -12.78 -27.22
C GLN A 272 -8.73 -12.82 -27.72
N PHE A 273 -9.66 -12.56 -26.83
CA PHE A 273 -11.06 -12.28 -27.10
C PHE A 273 -11.37 -10.83 -26.71
N THR A 274 -11.86 -10.04 -27.66
CA THR A 274 -12.18 -8.62 -27.46
C THR A 274 -13.67 -8.40 -27.66
N GLY A 275 -14.26 -7.57 -26.81
CA GLY A 275 -15.65 -7.16 -26.98
C GLY A 275 -15.93 -5.79 -26.38
N GLU A 276 -17.20 -5.40 -26.48
CA GLU A 276 -17.68 -4.09 -26.04
C GLU A 276 -19.09 -4.24 -25.44
N VAL A 277 -19.35 -3.52 -24.35
CA VAL A 277 -20.67 -3.41 -23.71
C VAL A 277 -21.05 -1.93 -23.62
N HIS A 278 -22.28 -1.61 -24.01
CA HIS A 278 -22.84 -0.28 -23.80
C HIS A 278 -23.40 -0.16 -22.38
N TYR A 279 -23.00 0.87 -21.64
CA TYR A 279 -23.38 1.09 -20.25
C TYR A 279 -23.69 2.56 -19.98
N THR A 280 -24.85 2.83 -19.38
CA THR A 280 -25.23 4.16 -18.91
C THR A 280 -25.17 4.16 -17.39
N PRO A 281 -24.12 4.72 -16.76
CA PRO A 281 -24.00 4.76 -15.31
C PRO A 281 -25.14 5.53 -14.68
N ASN A 282 -25.70 4.98 -13.61
CA ASN A 282 -26.68 5.62 -12.74
C ASN A 282 -26.08 5.97 -11.36
N ASP A 283 -24.84 5.55 -11.11
CA ASP A 283 -24.06 5.82 -9.91
C ASP A 283 -22.57 5.97 -10.25
N CYS A 284 -21.72 6.17 -9.23
CA CYS A 284 -20.27 6.28 -9.37
C CYS A 284 -19.53 4.96 -9.10
N ASN A 285 -20.23 3.82 -9.09
CA ASN A 285 -19.57 2.56 -8.77
C ASN A 285 -18.64 2.13 -9.92
N PRO A 286 -17.39 1.76 -9.64
CA PRO A 286 -16.50 1.16 -10.63
C PRO A 286 -17.13 -0.04 -11.34
N ILE A 287 -16.70 -0.29 -12.57
CA ILE A 287 -17.07 -1.50 -13.31
C ILE A 287 -16.05 -2.58 -13.01
N GLU A 288 -16.51 -3.79 -12.75
CA GLU A 288 -15.68 -4.97 -12.63
C GLU A 288 -16.06 -6.02 -13.67
N LEU A 289 -15.04 -6.75 -14.12
CA LEU A 289 -15.14 -7.90 -15.00
C LEU A 289 -14.50 -9.10 -14.30
N LEU A 290 -15.32 -10.14 -14.07
CA LEU A 290 -14.89 -11.43 -13.54
C LEU A 290 -14.97 -12.45 -14.68
N ILE A 291 -13.89 -13.14 -15.01
CA ILE A 291 -13.90 -14.22 -16.00
C ILE A 291 -13.88 -15.58 -15.31
N ASP A 292 -14.29 -16.60 -16.05
CA ASP A 292 -14.48 -17.96 -15.56
C ASP A 292 -15.29 -18.09 -14.26
N THR A 293 -16.41 -17.38 -14.17
CA THR A 293 -17.25 -17.39 -12.95
C THR A 293 -17.84 -18.75 -12.59
N GLU A 294 -17.75 -19.72 -13.50
CA GLU A 294 -18.20 -21.10 -13.31
C GLU A 294 -17.02 -22.06 -12.98
N ASN A 295 -15.79 -21.55 -12.91
CA ASN A 295 -14.54 -22.28 -12.66
C ASN A 295 -14.42 -23.53 -13.56
N LYS A 296 -14.55 -23.32 -14.87
CA LYS A 296 -14.53 -24.37 -15.89
C LYS A 296 -13.13 -24.70 -16.39
N ASN A 297 -12.23 -23.73 -16.34
CA ASN A 297 -10.81 -23.91 -16.58
C ASN A 297 -10.16 -24.07 -15.21
N THR A 298 -9.31 -25.08 -15.07
CA THR A 298 -8.44 -25.15 -13.89
C THR A 298 -7.25 -24.27 -14.16
N GLU A 299 -7.24 -23.07 -13.59
CA GLU A 299 -6.23 -22.07 -13.86
C GLU A 299 -5.19 -22.02 -12.73
N PRO A 300 -3.93 -21.76 -13.05
CA PRO A 300 -2.86 -21.67 -12.06
C PRO A 300 -2.89 -20.36 -11.28
N ASN A 301 -3.53 -19.33 -11.84
CA ASN A 301 -3.75 -18.04 -11.23
C ASN A 301 -5.23 -17.70 -11.43
N GLU A 302 -5.99 -17.57 -10.34
CA GLU A 302 -7.39 -17.16 -10.39
C GLU A 302 -7.55 -15.66 -10.09
N ASP A 303 -6.50 -15.00 -9.62
CA ASP A 303 -6.56 -13.59 -9.21
C ASP A 303 -6.50 -12.63 -10.41
N ASN A 304 -5.90 -13.07 -11.51
CA ASN A 304 -5.85 -12.33 -12.78
C ASN A 304 -7.13 -12.51 -13.64
N ASN A 305 -8.10 -13.30 -13.16
CA ASN A 305 -9.44 -13.43 -13.72
C ASN A 305 -10.35 -12.23 -13.39
N TYR A 306 -9.80 -11.20 -12.75
CA TYR A 306 -10.50 -10.03 -12.27
C TYR A 306 -9.85 -8.73 -12.75
N ALA A 307 -10.67 -7.77 -13.18
CA ALA A 307 -10.23 -6.39 -13.33
C ALA A 307 -11.33 -5.41 -12.93
N VAL A 308 -10.90 -4.23 -12.47
CA VAL A 308 -11.76 -3.10 -12.13
C VAL A 308 -11.32 -1.89 -12.93
N GLU A 309 -12.29 -1.22 -13.54
CA GLU A 309 -12.11 0.08 -14.18
C GLU A 309 -12.98 1.08 -13.44
N SER A 310 -12.32 2.04 -12.78
CA SER A 310 -12.99 3.18 -12.18
C SER A 310 -13.29 4.21 -13.26
N PRO A 311 -14.50 4.80 -13.29
CA PRO A 311 -14.68 6.03 -14.06
C PRO A 311 -13.67 7.06 -13.56
N GLU A 312 -12.91 7.71 -14.47
CA GLU A 312 -12.06 8.83 -14.08
C GLU A 312 -12.98 9.93 -13.54
N ILE A 313 -12.91 10.14 -12.23
CA ILE A 313 -13.78 11.05 -11.48
C ILE A 313 -13.33 12.47 -11.82
N VAL A 314 -13.92 13.05 -12.87
CA VAL A 314 -13.83 14.50 -13.10
C VAL A 314 -14.90 15.16 -12.22
N ASP A 315 -14.59 15.36 -10.93
CA ASP A 315 -15.31 16.13 -9.89
C ASP A 315 -16.84 15.94 -9.69
N HIS A 316 -17.55 15.17 -10.51
CA HIS A 316 -19.02 15.07 -10.53
C HIS A 316 -19.57 13.94 -9.64
N CYS A 317 -18.71 13.26 -8.86
CA CYS A 317 -19.14 12.31 -7.81
C CYS A 317 -19.20 12.96 -6.42
N LYS A 318 -18.92 14.26 -6.31
CA LYS A 318 -19.23 15.03 -5.09
C LYS A 318 -20.69 15.47 -5.21
N LYS A 319 -21.53 15.01 -4.28
CA LYS A 319 -22.87 15.56 -4.06
C LYS A 319 -22.74 17.09 -4.07
N GLY A 320 -23.37 17.75 -5.03
CA GLY A 320 -23.33 19.21 -5.14
C GLY A 320 -23.79 19.89 -3.84
N PRO A 321 -23.39 21.15 -3.61
CA PRO A 321 -23.72 21.85 -2.37
C PRO A 321 -25.24 21.96 -2.20
N ASP A 322 -25.74 21.60 -1.01
CA ASP A 322 -27.14 21.80 -0.63
C ASP A 322 -27.44 23.32 -0.62
N MET A 323 -28.10 23.82 -1.67
CA MET A 323 -28.57 25.21 -1.75
C MET A 323 -29.92 25.35 -1.04
N SER A 324 -30.03 26.33 -0.14
CA SER A 324 -31.29 26.67 0.53
C SER A 324 -31.75 28.09 0.15
N PHE A 325 -33.06 28.30 0.07
CA PHE A 325 -33.66 29.57 -0.33
C PHE A 325 -34.45 30.14 0.84
N GLY A 326 -34.21 31.40 1.18
CA GLY A 326 -34.98 32.14 2.19
C GLY A 326 -35.81 33.23 1.52
N ILE A 327 -37.13 33.22 1.72
CA ILE A 327 -38.00 34.32 1.31
C ILE A 327 -38.37 35.14 2.55
N HIS A 328 -38.07 36.43 2.53
CA HIS A 328 -38.39 37.36 3.60
C HIS A 328 -39.43 38.39 3.13
N TYR A 329 -40.50 38.54 3.91
CA TYR A 329 -41.57 39.50 3.66
C TYR A 329 -41.29 40.82 4.39
N TYR A 330 -41.43 41.95 3.68
CA TYR A 330 -41.32 43.28 4.30
C TYR A 330 -42.52 44.14 3.90
N THR A 331 -43.21 44.73 4.88
CA THR A 331 -44.15 45.82 4.65
C THR A 331 -43.42 47.15 4.68
N LEU A 332 -43.74 48.03 3.72
CA LEU A 332 -43.16 49.38 3.63
C LEU A 332 -43.43 50.15 4.92
N LYS A 333 -42.34 50.61 5.55
CA LYS A 333 -42.41 51.44 6.76
C LYS A 333 -42.54 52.90 6.33
N ASP A 334 -43.75 53.42 6.25
CA ASP A 334 -43.91 54.87 6.41
C ASP A 334 -43.53 55.22 7.86
N GLY A 335 -43.07 56.45 8.12
CA GLY A 335 -42.52 56.87 9.41
C GLY A 335 -43.47 56.78 10.63
N SER A 336 -44.61 56.10 10.56
CA SER A 336 -45.59 55.96 11.65
C SER A 336 -45.85 54.53 12.15
N GLY A 337 -45.18 53.50 11.61
CA GLY A 337 -45.29 52.10 12.08
C GLY A 337 -45.93 51.15 11.06
N PHE A 338 -45.84 49.83 11.30
CA PHE A 338 -46.32 48.81 10.37
C PHE A 338 -47.85 48.88 10.22
N LYS A 339 -48.35 49.04 8.99
CA LYS A 339 -49.76 48.85 8.65
C LYS A 339 -49.96 47.54 7.88
N PRO A 340 -51.07 46.82 8.11
CA PRO A 340 -51.43 45.66 7.28
C PRO A 340 -51.68 46.10 5.83
N HIS A 341 -51.29 45.25 4.89
CA HIS A 341 -51.36 45.50 3.45
C HIS A 341 -52.81 45.65 2.98
N GLN A 342 -53.15 46.76 2.33
CA GLN A 342 -54.50 46.95 1.76
C GLN A 342 -54.56 46.48 0.30
N ASN A 343 -55.73 45.96 -0.08
CA ASN A 343 -55.94 45.36 -1.40
C ASN A 343 -55.66 46.39 -2.53
N GLY A 344 -54.65 46.11 -3.36
CA GLY A 344 -54.23 47.00 -4.45
C GLY A 344 -52.95 47.81 -4.20
N GLU A 345 -52.35 47.73 -3.01
CA GLU A 345 -50.99 48.25 -2.78
C GLU A 345 -49.91 47.27 -3.30
N PRO A 346 -48.70 47.75 -3.65
CA PRO A 346 -47.61 46.87 -4.01
C PRO A 346 -46.99 46.21 -2.78
N LEU A 347 -46.92 44.88 -2.76
CA LEU A 347 -46.12 44.12 -1.79
C LEU A 347 -44.64 44.17 -2.16
N LEU A 348 -43.79 44.21 -1.13
CA LEU A 348 -42.35 44.09 -1.29
C LEU A 348 -41.92 42.69 -0.84
N PHE A 349 -41.22 41.97 -1.73
CA PHE A 349 -40.64 40.68 -1.40
C PHE A 349 -39.12 40.73 -1.60
N GLN A 350 -38.39 40.14 -0.67
CA GLN A 350 -36.96 39.93 -0.77
C GLN A 350 -36.71 38.44 -0.92
N VAL A 351 -36.01 38.05 -1.97
CA VAL A 351 -35.56 36.68 -2.18
C VAL A 351 -34.08 36.64 -1.85
N GLU A 352 -33.71 35.84 -0.86
CA GLU A 352 -32.32 35.65 -0.46
C GLU A 352 -31.86 34.24 -0.83
N LEU A 353 -30.81 34.19 -1.66
CA LEU A 353 -30.13 32.95 -2.02
C LEU A 353 -29.08 32.67 -0.95
N LEU A 354 -29.35 31.67 -0.11
CA LEU A 354 -28.47 31.29 0.99
C LEU A 354 -27.64 30.08 0.56
N ASN A 355 -26.33 30.28 0.44
CA ASN A 355 -25.42 29.14 0.35
C ASN A 355 -25.18 28.61 1.77
N SER A 356 -25.81 27.49 2.13
CA SER A 356 -25.62 26.83 3.43
C SER A 356 -24.34 26.01 3.54
N ALA A 357 -23.54 25.89 2.47
CA ALA A 357 -22.32 25.09 2.50
C ALA A 357 -21.24 25.77 3.36
N THR A 358 -20.86 25.11 4.47
CA THR A 358 -19.74 25.51 5.32
C THR A 358 -18.37 25.15 4.74
N ASP A 359 -18.33 24.32 3.69
CA ASP A 359 -17.11 23.92 3.00
C ASP A 359 -16.84 24.78 1.77
N GLN A 360 -15.61 25.27 1.65
CA GLN A 360 -15.12 26.23 0.67
C GLN A 360 -15.04 25.72 -0.78
N THR A 361 -15.87 24.75 -1.18
CA THR A 361 -15.98 24.36 -2.60
C THR A 361 -17.10 25.16 -3.25
N TRP A 362 -16.69 26.29 -3.84
CA TRP A 362 -17.58 27.26 -4.45
C TRP A 362 -17.94 26.83 -5.89
N GLY A 363 -19.22 26.56 -6.17
CA GLY A 363 -19.73 26.26 -7.51
C GLY A 363 -20.28 27.51 -8.22
N CYS A 364 -20.14 27.58 -9.55
CA CYS A 364 -20.76 28.63 -10.36
C CYS A 364 -22.13 28.16 -10.86
N ALA A 365 -23.19 28.91 -10.54
CA ALA A 365 -24.51 28.72 -11.13
C ALA A 365 -24.62 29.57 -12.40
N HIS A 366 -24.79 28.94 -13.55
CA HIS A 366 -24.95 29.64 -14.84
C HIS A 366 -26.42 29.75 -15.21
N ASN A 367 -26.83 30.94 -15.69
CA ASN A 367 -28.15 31.21 -16.26
C ASN A 367 -29.34 30.91 -15.34
N VAL A 368 -29.29 31.33 -14.06
CA VAL A 368 -30.42 31.14 -13.15
C VAL A 368 -31.61 31.98 -13.62
N THR A 369 -32.66 31.30 -14.04
CA THR A 369 -33.92 31.91 -14.43
C THR A 369 -34.92 31.71 -13.30
N LEU A 370 -35.35 32.81 -12.69
CA LEU A 370 -36.43 32.80 -11.71
C LEU A 370 -37.73 33.14 -12.44
N ALA A 371 -38.61 32.15 -12.57
CA ALA A 371 -39.95 32.36 -13.08
C ALA A 371 -40.92 32.56 -11.91
N VAL A 372 -41.69 33.65 -11.98
CA VAL A 372 -42.74 33.99 -11.00
C VAL A 372 -44.09 33.72 -11.64
N TYR A 373 -44.87 32.88 -10.98
CA TYR A 373 -46.24 32.56 -11.38
C TYR A 373 -47.22 33.15 -10.37
N GLU A 374 -48.33 33.69 -10.87
CA GLU A 374 -49.49 34.09 -10.08
C GLU A 374 -50.66 33.22 -10.52
N ASP A 375 -51.21 32.40 -9.62
CA ASP A 375 -52.31 31.45 -9.90
C ASP A 375 -52.05 30.58 -11.14
N ASP A 376 -50.88 29.91 -11.16
CA ASP A 376 -50.38 29.03 -12.24
C ASP A 376 -50.14 29.71 -13.59
N LYS A 377 -50.22 31.04 -13.69
CA LYS A 377 -49.88 31.78 -14.91
C LYS A 377 -48.51 32.41 -14.77
N LEU A 378 -47.64 32.13 -15.75
CA LEU A 378 -46.33 32.76 -15.85
C LEU A 378 -46.53 34.27 -15.98
N PHE A 379 -46.12 34.99 -14.95
CA PHE A 379 -46.25 36.44 -14.91
C PHE A 379 -44.98 37.10 -15.42
N SER A 380 -43.82 36.68 -14.91
CA SER A 380 -42.52 37.23 -15.28
C SER A 380 -41.42 36.19 -15.14
N THR A 381 -40.41 36.29 -16.00
CA THR A 381 -39.16 35.52 -15.90
C THR A 381 -38.01 36.49 -15.71
N PHE A 382 -37.14 36.19 -14.75
CA PHE A 382 -35.94 36.96 -14.49
C PHE A 382 -34.73 36.11 -14.83
N ASN A 383 -34.06 36.48 -15.92
CA ASN A 383 -32.79 35.87 -16.31
C ASN A 383 -31.69 36.74 -15.73
N GLU A 384 -31.15 36.36 -14.59
CA GLU A 384 -29.84 36.87 -14.22
C GLU A 384 -28.78 36.01 -14.90
N GLY A 385 -27.69 36.66 -15.32
CA GLY A 385 -26.51 35.95 -15.81
C GLY A 385 -25.87 35.08 -14.71
N ASN A 386 -24.61 34.71 -14.92
CA ASN A 386 -23.87 33.82 -14.02
C ASN A 386 -23.91 34.28 -12.54
N PHE A 387 -24.53 33.48 -11.66
CA PHE A 387 -24.40 33.58 -10.21
C PHE A 387 -23.11 32.89 -9.77
N GLY A 388 -22.07 33.70 -9.59
CA GLY A 388 -20.82 33.25 -9.00
C GLY A 388 -20.78 33.56 -7.50
N PHE A 389 -20.51 32.53 -6.71
CA PHE A 389 -19.93 32.66 -5.39
C PHE A 389 -18.46 32.23 -5.56
N GLY A 390 -17.48 33.10 -5.28
CA GLY A 390 -16.05 32.82 -5.46
C GLY A 390 -15.36 33.44 -6.69
N ASP A 391 -14.02 33.51 -6.64
CA ASP A 391 -13.18 34.30 -7.58
C ASP A 391 -13.06 33.72 -9.00
N ASN A 392 -13.50 32.48 -9.24
CA ASN A 392 -13.28 31.75 -10.49
C ASN A 392 -14.48 31.71 -11.44
N CYS A 393 -15.59 32.38 -11.15
CA CYS A 393 -16.73 32.43 -12.07
C CYS A 393 -16.53 33.46 -13.19
N PRO A 394 -16.81 33.12 -14.47
CA PRO A 394 -16.60 34.04 -15.58
C PRO A 394 -17.50 35.27 -15.44
N LYS A 395 -16.85 36.45 -15.37
CA LYS A 395 -17.49 37.76 -15.20
C LYS A 395 -18.47 38.02 -16.35
N SER A 396 -19.73 38.30 -16.03
CA SER A 396 -20.66 38.82 -17.03
C SER A 396 -20.24 40.25 -17.40
N GLY A 397 -20.10 40.51 -18.69
CA GLY A 397 -19.74 41.83 -19.21
C GLY A 397 -20.89 42.83 -19.03
N GLY A 398 -20.93 43.51 -17.89
CA GLY A 398 -21.86 44.60 -17.58
C GLY A 398 -21.14 45.76 -16.89
N VAL A 399 -21.47 46.98 -17.31
CA VAL A 399 -20.72 48.21 -17.06
C VAL A 399 -20.74 48.65 -15.59
N GLY A 400 -19.54 48.84 -15.02
CA GLY A 400 -19.23 49.89 -14.03
C GLY A 400 -19.82 49.77 -12.62
N GLY A 401 -19.19 48.96 -11.78
CA GLY A 401 -19.33 49.04 -10.32
C GLY A 401 -18.11 48.43 -9.62
N THR A 402 -17.47 49.16 -8.71
CA THR A 402 -16.47 48.63 -7.78
C THR A 402 -17.16 47.74 -6.76
N TYR A 403 -16.74 46.48 -6.63
CA TYR A 403 -17.27 45.52 -5.66
C TYR A 403 -16.21 45.18 -4.60
N ASP A 404 -16.59 45.29 -3.33
CA ASP A 404 -15.87 44.71 -2.19
C ASP A 404 -16.04 43.17 -2.17
N HIS A 405 -15.04 42.46 -1.66
CA HIS A 405 -14.98 40.99 -1.55
C HIS A 405 -16.22 40.38 -0.88
N PRO A 406 -16.83 39.28 -1.40
CA PRO A 406 -18.04 38.72 -0.82
C PRO A 406 -17.70 37.68 0.25
N THR A 407 -17.76 38.07 1.52
CA THR A 407 -17.96 37.15 2.65
C THR A 407 -19.42 37.11 3.12
N SER A 408 -20.31 37.82 2.43
CA SER A 408 -21.72 37.95 2.82
C SER A 408 -22.66 37.42 1.74
N ASN A 409 -23.78 36.84 2.17
CA ASN A 409 -24.93 36.47 1.34
C ASN A 409 -25.23 37.54 0.28
N LYS A 410 -25.53 37.11 -0.95
CA LYS A 410 -26.05 38.03 -1.98
C LYS A 410 -27.55 38.12 -1.82
N THR A 411 -28.01 39.27 -1.33
CA THR A 411 -29.43 39.61 -1.26
C THR A 411 -29.82 40.42 -2.48
N GLN A 412 -30.86 39.97 -3.21
CA GLN A 412 -31.54 40.79 -4.22
C GLN A 412 -32.97 41.09 -3.77
N LYS A 413 -33.40 42.33 -4.01
CA LYS A 413 -34.72 42.82 -3.61
C LYS A 413 -35.54 43.12 -4.85
N PHE A 414 -36.79 42.67 -4.87
CA PHE A 414 -37.68 42.83 -6.01
C PHE A 414 -38.97 43.55 -5.58
N TRP A 415 -39.55 44.29 -6.50
CA TRP A 415 -40.82 45.00 -6.30
C TRP A 415 -41.91 44.28 -7.09
N TYR A 416 -42.98 43.84 -6.41
CA TYR A 416 -44.04 43.10 -7.07
C TYR A 416 -45.44 43.47 -6.55
N PRO A 417 -46.31 44.07 -7.37
CA PRO A 417 -47.71 44.27 -7.00
C PRO A 417 -48.47 42.95 -7.11
N ALA A 418 -48.65 42.26 -5.99
CA ALA A 418 -49.44 41.03 -5.92
C ALA A 418 -50.89 41.30 -5.48
N LYS A 419 -51.83 40.47 -5.93
CA LYS A 419 -53.20 40.50 -5.41
C LYS A 419 -53.32 39.70 -4.11
N CYS A 420 -54.16 40.18 -3.20
CA CYS A 420 -54.52 39.42 -2.01
C CYS A 420 -55.18 38.09 -2.39
N GLY A 421 -54.72 37.00 -1.78
CA GLY A 421 -55.21 35.64 -2.03
C GLY A 421 -54.60 34.94 -3.23
N ALA A 422 -53.68 35.59 -3.97
CA ALA A 422 -52.95 34.92 -5.04
C ALA A 422 -51.92 33.94 -4.48
N THR A 423 -51.65 32.85 -5.21
CA THR A 423 -50.50 31.99 -4.90
C THR A 423 -49.32 32.41 -5.76
N LEU A 424 -48.23 32.79 -5.09
CA LEU A 424 -46.96 33.02 -5.77
C LEU A 424 -46.17 31.72 -5.81
N SER A 425 -45.83 31.28 -7.01
CA SER A 425 -44.93 30.14 -7.21
C SER A 425 -43.63 30.59 -7.87
N PHE A 426 -42.52 30.15 -7.29
CA PHE A 426 -41.19 30.36 -7.83
C PHE A 426 -40.70 29.05 -8.43
N VAL A 427 -40.30 29.10 -9.69
CA VAL A 427 -39.71 27.96 -10.40
C VAL A 427 -38.35 28.39 -10.91
N ILE A 428 -37.34 27.60 -10.58
CA ILE A 428 -36.03 27.70 -11.23
C ILE A 428 -36.14 26.87 -12.51
N ASP A 429 -35.96 27.53 -13.66
CA ASP A 429 -36.17 26.91 -14.97
C ASP A 429 -35.40 25.57 -15.11
N PRO A 430 -36.09 24.45 -15.38
CA PRO A 430 -35.47 23.12 -15.47
C PRO A 430 -34.53 22.92 -16.67
N ASP A 431 -34.49 23.84 -17.63
CA ASP A 431 -33.50 23.79 -18.73
C ASP A 431 -32.08 24.19 -18.27
N ILE A 432 -31.92 24.53 -16.99
CA ILE A 432 -30.63 24.68 -16.32
C ILE A 432 -30.27 23.35 -15.67
N THR A 433 -29.30 22.64 -16.25
CA THR A 433 -28.77 21.41 -15.67
C THR A 433 -27.94 21.70 -14.42
N PHE A 434 -28.58 21.67 -13.25
CA PHE A 434 -27.90 21.39 -11.99
C PHE A 434 -27.83 19.87 -11.82
N SER A 435 -26.63 19.33 -11.68
CA SER A 435 -26.40 17.89 -11.53
C SER A 435 -26.81 17.32 -10.18
N ASP A 436 -27.12 18.17 -9.18
CA ASP A 436 -27.15 17.71 -7.77
C ASP A 436 -28.23 18.34 -6.87
N ILE A 437 -29.28 18.93 -7.45
CA ILE A 437 -30.44 19.31 -6.63
C ILE A 437 -31.46 18.18 -6.69
N ASP A 438 -31.85 17.68 -5.52
CA ASP A 438 -33.07 16.88 -5.37
C ASP A 438 -34.26 17.66 -5.96
N ARG A 439 -34.70 17.24 -7.15
CA ARG A 439 -35.72 17.93 -7.95
C ARG A 439 -37.10 17.97 -7.26
N SER A 440 -37.27 17.28 -6.13
CA SER A 440 -38.50 17.29 -5.36
C SER A 440 -38.87 18.66 -4.77
N ASN A 441 -37.95 19.63 -4.72
CA ASN A 441 -38.15 20.96 -4.13
C ASN A 441 -37.95 22.16 -5.09
N ASN A 442 -38.03 21.98 -6.42
CA ASN A 442 -37.77 23.06 -7.39
C ASN A 442 -38.95 24.01 -7.62
N THR A 443 -40.06 23.79 -6.93
CA THR A 443 -41.24 24.65 -7.01
C THR A 443 -41.67 24.99 -5.60
N TRP A 444 -41.73 26.29 -5.31
CA TRP A 444 -42.14 26.77 -4.00
C TRP A 444 -43.34 27.68 -4.16
N SER A 445 -44.45 27.31 -3.52
CA SER A 445 -45.72 28.02 -3.59
C SER A 445 -46.12 28.47 -2.20
N GLN A 446 -46.39 29.77 -2.03
CA GLN A 446 -47.06 30.26 -0.82
C GLN A 446 -48.26 31.13 -1.18
N PRO A 447 -49.41 30.91 -0.50
CA PRO A 447 -50.55 31.80 -0.64
C PRO A 447 -50.24 33.14 0.04
N ILE A 448 -50.61 34.24 -0.61
CA ILE A 448 -50.53 35.57 0.00
C ILE A 448 -51.73 35.74 0.91
N GLU A 449 -51.52 35.55 2.21
CA GLU A 449 -52.51 35.85 3.23
C GLU A 449 -52.54 37.37 3.49
N CYS A 450 -53.70 37.98 3.24
CA CYS A 450 -53.99 39.35 3.64
C CYS A 450 -54.82 39.35 4.93
N GLN A 451 -54.54 40.28 5.83
CA GLN A 451 -55.41 40.56 6.99
C GLN A 451 -56.40 41.68 6.67
#